data_AF-A0A673LI96-F1
#
_entry.id   AF-A0A673LI96-F1
#
_cell.length_a   1.000
_cell.length_b   1.000
_cell.length_c   1.000
_cell.angle_alpha   90.00
_cell.angle_beta   90.00
_cell.angle_gamma   90.00
#
_symmetry.space_group_name_H-M   'P 1'
#
loop_
_entity.id
_entity.type
_entity.pdbx_description
1 polymer ?
#
loop_
_entity_poly.entity_id
_entity_poly.type
_entity_poly.pdbx_seq_one_letter_code
_entity_poly.pdbx_strand_id
1 'polypeptide(L)'
;MLRFVLQSCWNLTNLKSSWSRIQNLSQTACKNTAIVERCWKVPLSKEGKPPRLHPRRHRVYRLLDDTKHKPQDKMELILTQTVPKLGGRGATVFVKKSVGRNKLLPQGLAVYPSQENKDMFAEEIRLLREGRPEDRVQTRTGQLTVEFLKKTQLEVPMHTSIQYSLTKEIVCRQFLRRVR
;
A
#
# COMPACT_ATOMS: atom_id res chain seq x y z
N MET A 1 -18.72 -27.43 -16.50
CA MET A 1 -18.28 -27.99 -15.20
C MET A 1 -18.48 -26.88 -14.17
N LEU A 2 -19.37 -27.06 -13.18
CA LEU A 2 -19.72 -26.00 -12.22
C LEU A 2 -18.72 -26.01 -11.05
N ARG A 3 -17.91 -24.97 -10.94
CA ARG A 3 -16.95 -24.76 -9.84
C ARG A 3 -17.64 -24.00 -8.71
N PHE A 4 -17.53 -24.49 -7.48
CA PHE A 4 -18.12 -23.84 -6.32
C PHE A 4 -17.03 -23.23 -5.44
N VAL A 5 -17.25 -21.98 -5.05
CA VAL A 5 -16.43 -21.27 -4.08
C VAL A 5 -17.04 -21.51 -2.72
N LEU A 6 -16.34 -22.24 -1.85
CA LEU A 6 -16.72 -22.40 -0.46
C LEU A 6 -15.96 -21.33 0.34
N GLN A 7 -16.62 -20.20 0.60
CA GLN A 7 -16.09 -19.19 1.51
C GLN A 7 -16.18 -19.76 2.92
N SER A 8 -15.03 -19.95 3.57
CA SER A 8 -14.95 -20.33 4.97
C SER A 8 -15.21 -19.12 5.88
N CYS A 9 -16.38 -18.50 5.74
CA CYS A 9 -16.84 -17.50 6.70
C CYS A 9 -17.51 -18.21 7.87
N TRP A 10 -16.70 -18.71 8.81
CA TRP A 10 -17.21 -19.12 10.12
C TRP A 10 -17.55 -17.87 10.94
N ASN A 11 -18.67 -17.22 10.62
CA ASN A 11 -19.30 -16.28 11.53
C ASN A 11 -20.20 -17.07 12.48
N LEU A 12 -19.60 -17.75 13.46
CA LEU A 12 -20.30 -18.15 14.68
C LEU A 12 -20.51 -16.90 15.53
N THR A 13 -21.47 -16.06 15.16
CA THR A 13 -21.95 -14.99 16.03
C THR A 13 -22.91 -15.58 17.06
N ASN A 14 -22.37 -16.31 18.03
CA ASN A 14 -22.99 -16.45 19.34
C ASN A 14 -21.96 -16.96 20.34
N LEU A 15 -21.12 -16.05 20.86
CA LEU A 15 -20.53 -16.23 22.18
C LEU A 15 -20.43 -14.84 22.82
N LYS A 16 -21.23 -14.65 23.87
CA LYS A 16 -21.12 -13.52 24.78
C LYS A 16 -19.77 -13.63 25.50
N SER A 17 -18.84 -12.74 25.20
CA SER A 17 -17.83 -12.34 26.17
C SER A 17 -17.35 -10.95 25.78
N SER A 18 -17.51 -10.02 26.73
CA SER A 18 -16.74 -8.79 26.80
C SER A 18 -15.31 -9.08 26.39
N TRP A 19 -14.74 -8.26 25.50
CA TRP A 19 -13.37 -7.75 25.46
C TRP A 19 -13.37 -6.73 24.32
N SER A 20 -12.74 -5.59 24.57
CA SER A 20 -12.69 -4.41 23.70
C SER A 20 -12.59 -4.80 22.23
N ARG A 21 -13.70 -4.65 21.52
CA ARG A 21 -13.80 -4.77 20.07
C ARG A 21 -12.96 -3.64 19.49
N ILE A 22 -11.67 -3.90 19.26
CA ILE A 22 -10.92 -3.18 18.24
C ILE A 22 -11.70 -3.48 16.96
N GLN A 23 -12.56 -2.53 16.56
CA GLN A 23 -13.25 -2.61 15.30
C GLN A 23 -12.18 -2.53 14.23
N ASN A 24 -11.76 -3.69 13.75
CA ASN A 24 -11.06 -3.79 12.48
C ASN A 24 -12.01 -3.21 11.42
N LEU A 25 -11.81 -1.93 11.08
CA LEU A 25 -12.55 -1.20 10.05
C LEU A 25 -12.48 -1.86 8.67
N SER A 26 -11.65 -2.90 8.49
CA SER A 26 -11.70 -3.74 7.32
C SER A 26 -12.69 -4.90 7.51
N GLN A 27 -13.93 -4.74 7.04
CA GLN A 27 -14.86 -5.85 6.80
C GLN A 27 -14.42 -6.81 5.67
N THR A 28 -13.16 -6.77 5.23
CA THR A 28 -12.67 -7.72 4.24
C THR A 28 -12.64 -9.11 4.86
N ALA A 29 -13.58 -9.95 4.44
CA ALA A 29 -13.63 -11.38 4.72
C ALA A 29 -12.24 -12.03 4.59
N CYS A 30 -11.94 -12.97 5.48
CA CYS A 30 -10.76 -13.82 5.41
C CYS A 30 -10.63 -14.41 4.00
N LYS A 31 -9.58 -14.01 3.27
CA LYS A 31 -9.43 -14.22 1.81
C LYS A 31 -8.97 -15.63 1.43
N ASN A 32 -9.27 -16.61 2.27
CA ASN A 32 -8.90 -17.99 2.04
C ASN A 32 -10.13 -18.71 1.49
N THR A 33 -10.14 -18.85 0.17
CA THR A 33 -11.21 -19.53 -0.56
C THR A 33 -10.76 -20.93 -0.94
N ALA A 34 -11.52 -21.93 -0.48
CA ALA A 34 -11.42 -23.30 -0.96
C ALA A 34 -12.34 -23.47 -2.18
N ILE A 35 -11.75 -23.82 -3.32
CA ILE A 35 -12.47 -24.14 -4.54
C ILE A 35 -12.71 -25.65 -4.54
N VAL A 36 -13.98 -26.04 -4.62
CA VAL A 36 -14.38 -27.44 -4.57
C VAL A 36 -15.22 -27.82 -5.78
N GLU A 37 -15.09 -29.07 -6.21
CA GLU A 37 -16.01 -29.69 -7.15
C GLU A 37 -16.97 -30.63 -6.43
N ARG A 38 -18.18 -30.75 -6.95
CA ARG A 38 -19.15 -31.72 -6.46
C ARG A 38 -18.82 -33.08 -7.07
N CYS A 39 -18.67 -34.12 -6.25
CA CYS A 39 -18.27 -35.46 -6.74
C CYS A 39 -19.31 -36.08 -7.68
N TRP A 40 -20.58 -35.70 -7.54
CA TRP A 40 -21.70 -36.18 -8.35
C TRP A 40 -22.27 -35.05 -9.22
N LYS A 41 -22.45 -35.31 -10.52
CA LYS A 41 -23.01 -34.35 -11.47
C LYS A 41 -24.49 -34.08 -11.17
N VAL A 42 -24.84 -32.80 -11.05
CA VAL A 42 -26.23 -32.37 -10.86
C VAL A 42 -26.94 -32.34 -12.22
N PRO A 43 -28.11 -32.99 -12.37
CA PRO A 43 -28.87 -32.93 -13.61
C PRO A 43 -29.40 -31.52 -13.87
N LEU A 44 -29.44 -31.13 -15.15
CA LEU A 44 -29.95 -29.82 -15.55
C LEU A 44 -31.45 -29.74 -15.24
N SER A 45 -31.85 -28.61 -14.66
CA SER A 45 -33.26 -28.28 -14.45
C SER A 45 -33.79 -27.46 -15.62
N LYS A 46 -35.12 -27.35 -15.71
CA LYS A 46 -35.78 -26.52 -16.73
C LYS A 46 -35.29 -25.07 -16.61
N GLU A 47 -35.28 -24.35 -17.72
CA GLU A 47 -34.92 -22.93 -17.75
C GLU A 47 -35.75 -22.12 -16.74
N GLY A 48 -35.08 -21.18 -16.06
CA GLY A 48 -35.68 -20.39 -14.99
C GLY A 48 -35.94 -21.12 -13.67
N LYS A 49 -35.72 -22.45 -13.59
CA LYS A 49 -35.89 -23.22 -12.34
C LYS A 49 -34.54 -23.56 -11.69
N PRO A 50 -34.43 -23.47 -10.35
CA PRO A 50 -33.20 -23.84 -9.67
C PRO A 50 -32.91 -25.34 -9.79
N PRO A 51 -31.63 -25.74 -9.75
CA PRO A 51 -31.24 -27.14 -9.87
C PRO A 51 -31.73 -27.97 -8.67
N ARG A 52 -32.32 -29.14 -8.95
CA ARG A 52 -32.74 -30.09 -7.91
C ARG A 52 -31.53 -30.84 -7.34
N LEU A 53 -31.23 -30.60 -6.06
CA LEU A 53 -30.10 -31.23 -5.37
C LEU A 53 -30.54 -32.39 -4.49
N HIS A 54 -29.92 -33.56 -4.66
CA HIS A 54 -30.08 -34.68 -3.73
C HIS A 54 -29.22 -34.43 -2.48
N PRO A 55 -29.79 -34.32 -1.26
CA PRO A 55 -29.05 -33.93 -0.06
C PRO A 55 -27.82 -34.80 0.25
N ARG A 56 -27.95 -36.13 0.15
CA ARG A 56 -26.86 -37.09 0.40
C ARG A 56 -25.76 -37.10 -0.67
N ARG A 57 -26.12 -37.28 -1.95
CA ARG A 57 -25.13 -37.42 -3.03
C ARG A 57 -24.46 -36.08 -3.33
N HIS A 58 -25.26 -35.05 -3.50
CA HIS A 58 -24.74 -33.81 -4.05
C HIS A 58 -23.93 -33.04 -2.98
N ARG A 59 -24.14 -33.19 -1.67
CA ARG A 59 -23.34 -32.43 -0.66
C ARG A 59 -21.91 -32.97 -0.45
N VAL A 60 -21.48 -33.95 -1.24
CA VAL A 60 -20.12 -34.47 -1.22
C VAL A 60 -19.26 -33.67 -2.19
N TYR A 61 -18.17 -33.11 -1.67
CA TYR A 61 -17.26 -32.24 -2.39
C TYR A 61 -15.84 -32.81 -2.40
N ARG A 62 -15.10 -32.53 -3.48
CA ARG A 62 -13.67 -32.77 -3.60
C ARG A 62 -12.95 -31.43 -3.67
N LEU A 63 -11.90 -31.26 -2.86
CA LEU A 63 -11.05 -30.08 -2.90
C LEU A 63 -10.26 -30.06 -4.20
N LEU A 64 -10.37 -28.97 -4.96
CA LEU A 64 -9.61 -28.77 -6.19
C LEU A 64 -8.42 -27.85 -5.97
N ASP A 65 -8.67 -26.70 -5.35
CA ASP A 65 -7.66 -25.64 -5.23
C ASP A 65 -7.93 -24.81 -3.97
N ASP A 66 -6.86 -24.36 -3.33
CA ASP A 66 -6.93 -23.52 -2.12
C ASP A 66 -6.15 -22.24 -2.34
N THR A 67 -6.87 -21.11 -2.27
CA THR A 67 -6.31 -19.79 -2.54
C THR A 67 -5.30 -19.37 -1.46
N LYS A 68 -5.31 -19.99 -0.28
CA LYS A 68 -4.40 -19.64 0.83
C LYS A 68 -2.92 -19.92 0.52
N HIS A 69 -2.65 -20.90 -0.35
CA HIS A 69 -1.29 -21.31 -0.71
C HIS A 69 -0.76 -20.60 -1.96
N LYS A 70 -1.61 -19.79 -2.61
CA LYS A 70 -1.18 -19.03 -3.79
C LYS A 70 -0.30 -17.85 -3.38
N PRO A 71 0.72 -17.52 -4.20
CA PRO A 71 1.55 -16.34 -3.96
C PRO A 71 0.66 -15.08 -3.97
N GLN A 72 0.94 -14.17 -3.03
CA GLN A 72 0.15 -12.96 -2.90
C GLN A 72 0.72 -11.83 -3.77
N ASP A 73 -0.10 -11.33 -4.69
CA ASP A 73 0.27 -10.16 -5.47
C ASP A 73 0.38 -8.90 -4.60
N LYS A 74 1.25 -7.99 -5.03
CA LYS A 74 1.37 -6.66 -4.43
C LYS A 74 0.14 -5.82 -4.77
N MET A 75 -0.16 -4.85 -3.91
CA MET A 75 -1.26 -3.92 -4.03
C MET A 75 -0.74 -2.57 -4.52
N GLU A 76 -1.29 -2.09 -5.62
CA GLU A 76 -1.02 -0.75 -6.15
C GLU A 76 -1.80 0.29 -5.33
N LEU A 77 -1.13 1.36 -4.92
CA LEU A 77 -1.70 2.51 -4.22
C LEU A 77 -1.00 3.79 -4.66
N ILE A 78 -1.71 4.93 -4.59
CA ILE A 78 -1.14 6.26 -4.84
C ILE A 78 -0.95 6.95 -3.50
N LEU A 79 0.26 7.45 -3.22
CA LEU A 79 0.56 8.11 -1.95
C LEU A 79 0.02 9.55 -1.95
N THR A 80 -0.72 9.92 -0.91
CA THR A 80 -1.18 11.31 -0.69
C THR A 80 -0.13 12.14 0.03
N GLN A 81 0.75 11.50 0.80
CA GLN A 81 1.79 12.16 1.58
C GLN A 81 3.14 11.48 1.36
N THR A 82 4.21 12.19 1.68
CA THR A 82 5.55 11.61 1.66
C THR A 82 5.67 10.59 2.80
N VAL A 83 5.78 9.32 2.44
CA VAL A 83 5.94 8.23 3.42
C VAL A 83 7.40 7.76 3.41
N PRO A 84 8.08 7.73 4.57
CA PRO A 84 9.47 7.27 4.67
C PRO A 84 9.67 5.88 4.04
N LYS A 85 10.75 5.73 3.27
CA LYS A 85 11.16 4.49 2.56
C LYS A 85 10.20 4.00 1.45
N LEU A 86 9.01 4.58 1.30
CA LEU A 86 8.07 4.20 0.24
C LEU A 86 8.11 5.16 -0.95
N GLY A 87 7.87 6.46 -0.72
CA GLY A 87 7.74 7.41 -1.82
C GLY A 87 7.30 8.79 -1.39
N GLY A 88 7.31 9.73 -2.33
CA GLY A 88 6.72 11.06 -2.17
C GLY A 88 5.23 11.07 -2.49
N ARG A 89 4.58 12.20 -2.22
CA ARG A 89 3.20 12.47 -2.65
C ARG A 89 3.05 12.30 -4.18
N GLY A 90 1.93 11.73 -4.61
CA GLY A 90 1.59 11.45 -6.01
C GLY A 90 2.26 10.20 -6.59
N ALA A 91 3.15 9.52 -5.85
CA ALA A 91 3.83 8.33 -6.35
C ALA A 91 2.93 7.08 -6.29
N THR A 92 2.91 6.32 -7.38
CA THR A 92 2.31 4.98 -7.43
C THR A 92 3.27 3.95 -6.85
N VAL A 93 2.83 3.21 -5.82
CA VAL A 93 3.65 2.24 -5.10
C VAL A 93 3.01 0.85 -5.06
N PHE A 94 3.84 -0.19 -5.15
CA PHE A 94 3.42 -1.59 -5.02
C PHE A 94 3.82 -2.15 -3.65
N VAL A 95 2.85 -2.26 -2.74
CA VAL A 95 3.07 -2.69 -1.36
C VAL A 95 2.46 -4.05 -1.06
N LYS A 96 2.88 -4.70 0.03
CA LYS A 96 2.15 -5.87 0.53
C LYS A 96 0.73 -5.45 0.92
N LYS A 97 -0.23 -6.30 0.58
CA LYS A 97 -1.67 -6.11 0.86
C LYS A 97 -1.97 -5.82 2.34
N SER A 98 -1.18 -6.36 3.27
CA SER A 98 -1.29 -6.08 4.71
C SER A 98 -0.91 -4.64 5.08
N VAL A 99 0.20 -4.14 4.55
CA VAL A 99 0.67 -2.77 4.80
C VAL A 99 -0.32 -1.74 4.25
N GLY A 100 -0.83 -1.99 3.04
CA GLY A 100 -1.84 -1.11 2.43
C GLY A 100 -3.11 -0.99 3.28
N ARG A 101 -3.71 -2.13 3.65
CA ARG A 101 -5.00 -2.16 4.37
C ARG A 101 -4.92 -1.76 5.83
N ASN A 102 -3.83 -2.11 6.53
CA ASN A 102 -3.75 -1.91 7.97
C ASN A 102 -3.09 -0.58 8.33
N LYS A 103 -2.24 -0.03 7.45
CA LYS A 103 -1.45 1.19 7.74
C LYS A 103 -1.79 2.34 6.80
N LEU A 104 -1.61 2.17 5.49
CA LEU A 104 -1.66 3.30 4.56
C LEU A 104 -3.07 3.86 4.36
N LEU A 105 -4.05 2.99 4.11
CA LEU A 105 -5.43 3.40 3.85
C LEU A 105 -6.13 3.97 5.10
N PRO A 106 -6.05 3.33 6.28
CA PRO A 106 -6.73 3.86 7.47
C PRO A 106 -6.15 5.19 7.95
N GLN A 107 -4.85 5.43 7.72
CA GLN A 107 -4.18 6.68 8.09
C GLN A 107 -4.34 7.77 7.01
N GLY A 108 -5.01 7.48 5.89
CA GLY A 108 -5.17 8.43 4.79
C GLY A 108 -3.85 8.79 4.07
N LEU A 109 -2.80 7.98 4.25
CA LEU A 109 -1.48 8.19 3.62
C LEU A 109 -1.45 7.76 2.15
N ALA A 110 -2.45 6.98 1.72
CA ALA A 110 -2.58 6.51 0.36
C ALA A 110 -4.04 6.35 -0.04
N VAL A 111 -4.29 6.41 -1.35
CA VAL A 111 -5.58 6.26 -1.98
C VAL A 111 -5.52 5.16 -3.04
N TYR A 112 -6.66 4.54 -3.33
CA TYR A 112 -6.77 3.53 -4.39
C TYR A 112 -6.48 4.10 -5.78
N PRO A 113 -5.87 3.32 -6.67
CA PRO A 113 -5.53 3.74 -8.03
C PRO A 113 -6.74 3.69 -8.98
N SER A 114 -7.82 4.41 -8.66
CA SER A 114 -8.95 4.66 -9.57
C SER A 114 -8.49 5.54 -10.73
N GLN A 115 -9.15 5.45 -11.90
CA GLN A 115 -8.82 6.28 -13.05
C GLN A 115 -8.94 7.78 -12.70
N GLU A 116 -10.04 8.16 -12.05
CA GLU A 116 -10.26 9.52 -11.53
C GLU A 116 -9.10 10.00 -10.65
N ASN A 117 -8.66 9.17 -9.69
CA ASN A 117 -7.55 9.52 -8.82
C ASN A 117 -6.23 9.67 -9.59
N LYS A 118 -5.97 8.79 -10.56
CA LYS A 118 -4.78 8.88 -11.42
C LYS A 118 -4.76 10.20 -12.18
N ASP A 119 -5.89 10.60 -12.74
CA ASP A 119 -6.03 11.83 -13.51
C ASP A 119 -5.87 13.06 -12.61
N MET A 120 -6.49 13.06 -11.42
CA MET A 120 -6.34 14.13 -10.42
C MET A 120 -4.88 14.33 -10.01
N PHE A 121 -4.15 13.26 -9.67
CA PHE A 121 -2.74 13.37 -9.26
C PHE A 121 -1.82 13.72 -10.44
N ALA A 122 -2.16 13.29 -11.67
CA ALA A 122 -1.41 13.67 -12.86
C ALA A 122 -1.53 15.16 -13.15
N GLU A 123 -2.74 15.72 -13.03
CA GLU A 123 -2.98 17.15 -13.20
C GLU A 123 -2.33 17.98 -12.08
N GLU A 124 -2.40 17.51 -10.83
CA GLU A 124 -1.68 18.14 -9.71
C GLU A 124 -0.16 18.21 -9.99
N ILE A 125 0.44 17.11 -10.46
CA ILE A 125 1.87 17.07 -10.80
C ILE A 125 2.18 18.00 -11.98
N ARG A 126 1.29 18.11 -12.96
CA ARG A 126 1.43 19.00 -14.11
C ARG A 126 1.42 20.46 -13.69
N LEU A 127 0.43 20.87 -12.90
CA LEU A 127 0.31 22.23 -12.38
C LEU A 127 1.53 22.62 -11.52
N LEU A 128 2.04 21.71 -10.69
CA LEU A 128 3.25 21.95 -9.90
C LEU A 128 4.52 22.15 -10.75
N ARG A 129 4.60 21.52 -11.93
CA ARG A 129 5.72 21.71 -12.86
C ARG A 129 5.62 23.06 -13.58
N GLU A 130 4.43 23.41 -14.05
CA GLU A 130 4.15 24.62 -14.83
C GLU A 130 4.08 25.89 -13.94
N GLY A 131 3.73 25.74 -12.66
CA GLY A 131 3.56 26.85 -11.70
C GLY A 131 4.83 27.62 -11.32
N ARG A 132 4.63 28.74 -10.63
CA ARG A 132 5.72 29.61 -10.13
C ARG A 132 6.61 28.83 -9.15
N PRO A 133 7.92 29.14 -9.10
CA PRO A 133 8.85 28.45 -8.18
C PRO A 133 8.46 28.54 -6.70
N GLU A 134 7.77 29.61 -6.32
CA GLU A 134 7.32 29.89 -4.95
C GLU A 134 6.25 28.89 -4.46
N ASP A 135 5.39 28.41 -5.36
CA ASP A 135 4.30 27.48 -5.05
C ASP A 135 4.77 26.01 -5.03
N ARG A 136 6.03 25.76 -5.42
CA ARG A 136 6.60 24.41 -5.45
C ARG A 136 6.86 23.93 -4.04
N VAL A 137 6.00 23.04 -3.55
CA VAL A 137 6.25 22.26 -2.34
C VAL A 137 7.59 21.53 -2.49
N GLN A 138 8.45 21.65 -1.49
CA GLN A 138 9.77 21.01 -1.48
C GLN A 138 9.65 19.50 -1.70
N THR A 139 10.46 18.98 -2.63
CA THR A 139 10.48 17.55 -2.94
C THR A 139 10.94 16.74 -1.73
N ARG A 140 10.60 15.45 -1.68
CA ARG A 140 11.08 14.54 -0.64
C ARG A 140 12.60 14.57 -0.49
N THR A 141 13.32 14.55 -1.62
CA THR A 141 14.79 14.63 -1.62
C THR A 141 15.26 15.98 -1.08
N GLY A 142 14.61 17.09 -1.46
CA GLY A 142 14.88 18.41 -0.90
C GLY A 142 14.71 18.44 0.63
N GLN A 143 13.60 17.92 1.15
CA GLN A 143 13.36 17.83 2.59
C GLN A 143 14.44 17.02 3.31
N LEU A 144 14.81 15.85 2.79
CA LEU A 144 15.87 15.02 3.35
C LEU A 144 17.23 15.72 3.32
N THR A 145 17.55 16.43 2.23
CA THR A 145 18.77 17.25 2.14
C THR A 145 18.76 18.36 3.18
N VAL A 146 17.64 19.05 3.38
CA VAL A 146 17.52 20.10 4.40
C VAL A 146 17.70 19.52 5.80
N GLU A 147 17.07 18.39 6.11
CA GLU A 147 17.26 17.70 7.40
C GLU A 147 18.71 17.27 7.62
N PHE A 148 19.36 16.76 6.57
CA PHE A 148 20.77 16.39 6.60
C PHE A 148 21.64 17.61 6.89
N LEU A 149 21.46 18.70 6.15
CA LEU A 149 22.23 19.94 6.33
C LEU A 149 22.02 20.54 7.72
N LYS A 150 20.79 20.54 8.26
CA LYS A 150 20.50 21.01 9.63
C LYS A 150 21.27 20.25 10.71
N LYS A 151 21.53 18.96 10.51
CA LYS A 151 22.29 18.11 11.44
C LYS A 151 23.81 18.19 11.23
N THR A 152 24.25 18.80 10.13
CA THR A 152 25.64 18.79 9.69
C THR A 152 26.41 20.01 10.23
N GLN A 153 27.21 19.83 11.28
CA GLN A 153 28.22 20.80 11.77
C GLN A 153 29.59 20.69 11.06
N LEU A 154 30.05 21.73 10.37
CA LEU A 154 31.35 21.73 9.69
C LEU A 154 32.41 22.41 10.55
N GLU A 155 33.51 21.70 10.82
CA GLU A 155 34.69 22.29 11.44
C GLU A 155 35.62 22.80 10.35
N VAL A 156 35.83 24.11 10.28
CA VAL A 156 36.74 24.73 9.32
C VAL A 156 37.95 25.28 10.09
N PRO A 157 39.15 24.70 9.90
CA PRO A 157 40.35 25.24 10.53
C PRO A 157 40.72 26.57 9.87
N MET A 158 40.76 27.63 10.67
CA MET A 158 41.18 28.97 10.23
C MET A 158 42.64 29.22 10.57
N HIS A 159 43.37 29.84 9.65
CA HIS A 159 44.75 30.24 9.86
C HIS A 159 44.84 31.71 10.26
N THR A 160 45.53 32.02 11.36
CA THR A 160 45.58 33.37 11.95
C THR A 160 46.50 34.35 11.21
N SER A 161 47.42 33.86 10.37
CA SER A 161 48.42 34.72 9.72
C SER A 161 47.94 35.42 8.45
N ILE A 162 46.75 35.10 7.94
CA ILE A 162 46.20 35.65 6.69
C ILE A 162 44.83 36.23 7.02
N GLN A 163 44.46 37.34 6.37
CA GLN A 163 43.07 37.82 6.37
C GLN A 163 42.18 36.72 5.77
N TYR A 164 41.52 35.96 6.64
CA TYR A 164 40.84 34.72 6.26
C TYR A 164 39.34 34.99 6.06
N SER A 165 38.83 34.74 4.85
CA SER A 165 37.41 34.82 4.53
C SER A 165 36.84 33.45 4.23
N LEU A 166 35.62 33.18 4.71
CA LEU A 166 34.95 31.92 4.46
C LEU A 166 34.35 31.93 3.05
N THR A 167 35.08 31.37 2.08
CA THR A 167 34.59 31.26 0.70
C THR A 167 33.78 29.97 0.47
N LYS A 168 32.97 29.96 -0.59
CA LYS A 168 32.14 28.81 -0.98
C LYS A 168 32.98 27.55 -1.20
N GLU A 169 34.16 27.69 -1.78
CA GLU A 169 35.05 26.59 -2.15
C GLU A 169 35.59 25.88 -0.90
N ILE A 170 35.94 26.64 0.14
CA ILE A 170 36.41 26.11 1.43
C ILE A 170 35.30 25.28 2.08
N VAL A 171 34.08 25.83 2.11
CA VAL A 171 32.90 25.12 2.65
C VAL A 171 32.63 23.84 1.84
N CYS A 172 32.64 23.90 0.51
CA CYS A 172 32.45 22.73 -0.35
C CYS A 172 33.52 21.66 -0.11
N ARG A 173 34.79 22.04 -0.01
CA ARG A 173 35.90 21.10 0.25
C ARG A 173 35.74 20.41 1.61
N GLN A 174 35.40 21.16 2.65
CA GLN A 174 35.24 20.60 3.99
C GLN A 174 33.98 19.74 4.10
N PHE A 175 32.91 20.13 3.41
CA PHE A 175 31.70 19.31 3.30
C PHE A 175 31.98 17.98 2.58
N LEU A 176 32.72 18.00 1.46
CA LEU A 176 33.12 16.78 0.75
C LEU A 176 33.98 15.84 1.60
N ARG A 177 34.88 16.39 2.44
CA ARG A 177 35.69 15.58 3.37
C ARG A 177 34.85 14.87 4.44
N ARG A 178 33.68 15.40 4.77
CA ARG A 178 32.80 14.85 5.80
C ARG A 178 31.78 13.84 5.25
N VAL A 179 31.28 14.07 4.04
CA VAL A 179 30.29 13.20 3.40
C VAL A 179 30.90 11.88 2.91
N ARG A 180 32.22 11.85 2.69
CA ARG A 180 32.99 10.68 2.28
C ARG A 180 33.34 9.79 3.47
#